data_AF-A0A951DTN2-F1
#
_entry.id   AF-A0A951DTN2-F1
#
_cell.length_a   1.000
_cell.length_b   1.000
_cell.length_c   1.000
_cell.angle_alpha   90.00
_cell.angle_beta   90.00
_cell.angle_gamma   90.00
#
_symmetry.space_group_name_H-M   'P 1'
#
loop_
_entity.id
_entity.type
_entity.pdbx_description
1 polymer ?
#
loop_
_entity_poly.entity_id
_entity_poly.type
_entity_poly.pdbx_seq_one_letter_code
_entity_poly.pdbx_strand_id
1 'polypeptide(L)'
;MSLARLKAYGWGREGEEMTPEERDFVLGRCREKFGRSSFETIEVARLEDVAIPQPRVKPPSALAGFCTSERYDRAAHTYGKSYPDYARAMLGRYECAPDIVA
;
A
#
# COMPACT_ATOMS: atom_id res chain seq x y z
N MET A 1 -9.40 -12.53 18.81
CA MET A 1 -8.26 -11.89 18.11
C MET A 1 -8.82 -11.18 16.90
N SER A 2 -8.72 -9.85 16.77
CA SER A 2 -9.08 -9.21 15.51
C SER A 2 -8.07 -9.66 14.46
N LEU A 3 -8.55 -10.03 13.27
CA LEU A 3 -7.67 -10.36 12.16
C LEU A 3 -6.81 -9.13 11.82
N ALA A 4 -5.53 -9.35 11.50
CA ALA A 4 -4.65 -8.27 11.04
C ALA A 4 -5.23 -7.58 9.80
N ARG A 5 -4.97 -6.28 9.67
CA ARG A 5 -5.44 -5.48 8.53
C ARG A 5 -4.85 -6.02 7.23
N LEU A 6 -5.51 -5.73 6.11
CA LEU A 6 -4.90 -5.93 4.81
C LEU A 6 -3.81 -4.88 4.58
N LYS A 7 -2.78 -5.21 3.81
CA LYS A 7 -1.80 -4.20 3.42
C LYS A 7 -2.48 -3.14 2.54
N ALA A 8 -2.23 -1.86 2.83
CA ALA A 8 -2.76 -0.74 2.04
C ALA A 8 -2.31 -0.81 0.57
N TYR A 9 -1.12 -1.37 0.31
CA TYR A 9 -0.63 -1.74 -1.00
C TYR A 9 -0.07 -3.18 -0.98
N GLY A 10 0.06 -3.82 -2.13
CA GLY A 10 0.50 -5.22 -2.17
C GLY A 10 -0.61 -6.21 -1.79
N TRP A 11 -0.22 -7.48 -1.59
CA TRP A 11 -1.15 -8.58 -1.33
C TRP A 11 -1.01 -9.13 0.10
N GLY A 12 -2.13 -9.60 0.66
CA GLY A 12 -2.19 -10.25 1.97
C GLY A 12 -2.35 -9.29 3.15
N ARG A 13 -2.11 -9.79 4.37
CA ARG A 13 -2.24 -9.02 5.61
C ARG A 13 -0.94 -8.37 6.05
N GLU A 14 -1.06 -7.30 6.82
CA GLU A 14 0.05 -6.74 7.58
C GLU A 14 0.66 -7.80 8.49
N GLY A 15 1.99 -7.84 8.57
CA GLY A 15 2.74 -8.87 9.31
C GLY A 15 2.98 -10.18 8.55
N GLU A 16 2.29 -10.41 7.42
CA GLU A 16 2.56 -11.54 6.51
C GLU A 16 3.54 -11.11 5.41
N GLU A 17 4.74 -10.68 5.80
CA GLU A 17 5.83 -10.33 4.88
C GLU A 17 6.80 -11.49 4.69
N MET A 18 7.51 -11.47 3.56
CA MET A 18 8.62 -12.39 3.34
C MET A 18 9.74 -12.08 4.33
N THR A 19 10.28 -13.13 4.95
CA THR A 19 11.48 -12.99 5.78
C THR A 19 12.66 -12.50 4.91
N PRO A 20 13.71 -11.93 5.51
CA PRO A 20 14.91 -11.55 4.78
C PRO A 20 15.49 -12.71 3.95
N GLU A 21 15.47 -13.93 4.48
CA GLU A 21 15.98 -15.14 3.83
C GLU A 21 15.12 -15.55 2.62
N GLU A 22 13.79 -15.55 2.77
CA GLU A 22 12.87 -15.85 1.67
C GLU A 22 13.00 -14.82 0.53
N ARG A 23 13.14 -13.55 0.91
CA ARG A 23 13.32 -12.44 -0.03
C ARG A 23 14.62 -12.59 -0.81
N ASP A 24 15.72 -12.89 -0.13
CA ASP A 24 17.01 -13.06 -0.79
C ASP A 24 17.06 -14.31 -1.68
N PHE A 25 16.36 -15.38 -1.28
CA PHE A 25 16.15 -16.57 -2.12
C PHE A 25 15.39 -16.26 -3.42
N VAL A 26 14.33 -15.45 -3.37
CA VAL A 26 13.60 -15.02 -4.57
C VAL A 26 14.44 -14.09 -5.44
N LEU A 27 15.10 -13.10 -4.84
CA LEU A 27 15.94 -12.15 -5.57
C LEU A 27 17.15 -12.83 -6.22
N GLY A 28 17.72 -13.87 -5.59
CA GLY A 28 18.78 -14.69 -6.17
C GLY A 28 18.36 -15.34 -7.50
N ARG A 29 17.17 -15.94 -7.54
CA ARG A 29 16.61 -16.52 -8.78
C ARG A 29 16.37 -15.46 -9.86
N CYS A 30 15.94 -14.26 -9.48
CA CYS A 30 15.81 -13.14 -10.42
C CYS A 30 17.18 -12.69 -10.97
N ARG A 31 18.19 -12.54 -10.11
CA ARG A 31 19.55 -12.17 -10.50
C ARG A 31 20.14 -13.12 -11.54
N GLU A 32 20.04 -14.42 -11.29
CA GLU A 32 20.49 -15.47 -12.21
C GLU A 32 19.73 -15.39 -13.54
N LYS A 33 18.39 -15.38 -13.49
CA LYS A 33 17.53 -15.38 -14.68
C LYS A 33 17.76 -14.17 -15.59
N PHE A 34 18.04 -13.00 -15.00
CA PHE A 34 18.24 -11.75 -15.74
C PHE A 34 19.72 -11.41 -15.97
N GLY A 35 20.66 -12.24 -15.53
CA GLY A 35 22.10 -11.98 -15.66
C GLY A 35 22.55 -10.69 -14.96
N ARG A 36 21.97 -10.40 -13.78
CA ARG A 36 22.24 -9.18 -13.01
C ARG A 36 22.89 -9.51 -11.67
N SER A 37 23.87 -8.73 -11.25
CA SER A 37 24.49 -8.85 -9.92
C SER A 37 23.62 -8.23 -8.81
N SER A 38 22.81 -7.23 -9.14
CA SER A 38 21.93 -6.53 -8.21
C SER A 38 20.80 -5.82 -8.95
N PHE A 39 19.80 -5.36 -8.19
CA PHE A 39 18.75 -4.48 -8.66
C PHE A 39 18.78 -3.20 -7.82
N GLU A 40 18.50 -2.07 -8.44
CA GLU A 40 18.20 -0.85 -7.69
C GLU A 40 16.86 -1.05 -6.97
N THR A 41 16.84 -0.72 -5.68
CA THR A 41 15.67 -0.86 -4.82
C THR A 41 15.39 0.45 -4.13
N ILE A 42 14.11 0.74 -3.93
CA ILE A 42 13.67 1.82 -3.05
C ILE A 42 13.26 1.25 -1.70
N GLU A 43 13.49 2.01 -0.64
CA GLU A 43 12.80 1.78 0.62
C GLU A 43 11.38 2.33 0.50
N VAL A 44 10.38 1.48 0.73
CA VAL A 44 8.98 1.91 0.67
C VAL A 44 8.60 2.53 2.00
N ALA A 45 8.17 3.79 1.96
CA ALA A 45 7.74 4.52 3.14
C ALA A 45 6.57 3.82 3.85
N ARG A 46 6.52 3.94 5.17
CA ARG A 46 5.38 3.51 5.96
C ARG A 46 4.18 4.40 5.66
N LEU A 47 2.97 3.88 5.81
CA LEU A 47 1.74 4.58 5.39
C LEU A 47 1.51 5.92 6.12
N GLU A 48 1.93 6.00 7.37
CA GLU A 48 1.94 7.21 8.19
C GLU A 48 2.84 8.32 7.63
N ASP A 49 3.94 7.93 6.98
CA ASP A 49 4.94 8.85 6.42
C ASP A 49 4.61 9.25 4.97
N VAL A 50 3.73 8.48 4.31
CA VAL A 50 3.25 8.83 2.97
C VAL A 50 2.36 10.06 3.02
N ALA A 51 2.66 11.04 2.17
CA ALA A 51 1.85 12.25 2.00
C ALA A 51 0.54 11.92 1.24
N ILE A 52 -0.55 11.74 2.00
CA ILE A 52 -1.90 11.61 1.44
C ILE A 52 -2.61 12.96 1.59
N PRO A 53 -3.19 13.54 0.51
CA PRO A 53 -3.94 14.78 0.59
C PRO A 53 -5.02 14.72 1.66
N GLN A 54 -5.24 15.80 2.40
CA GLN A 54 -6.34 15.85 3.38
C GLN A 54 -7.70 15.72 2.66
N PRO A 55 -8.70 15.05 3.27
CA PRO A 55 -10.05 14.99 2.72
C PRO A 55 -10.60 16.40 2.48
N ARG A 56 -11.07 16.66 1.26
CA ARG A 56 -11.62 17.95 0.83
C ARG A 56 -13.07 18.14 1.25
N VAL A 57 -13.77 17.05 1.50
CA VAL A 57 -15.18 17.02 1.89
C VAL A 57 -15.37 16.17 3.15
N LYS A 58 -16.45 16.45 3.89
CA LYS A 58 -16.87 15.66 5.06
C LYS A 58 -18.11 14.83 4.71
N PRO A 59 -18.28 13.63 5.29
CA PRO A 59 -19.50 12.86 5.10
C PRO A 59 -20.71 13.63 5.65
N PRO A 60 -21.84 13.64 4.94
CA PRO A 60 -23.10 14.15 5.48
C PRO A 60 -23.45 13.44 6.79
N SER A 61 -24.12 14.14 7.73
CA SER A 61 -24.45 13.57 9.05
C SER A 61 -25.24 12.26 8.96
N ALA A 62 -26.13 12.14 7.98
CA ALA A 62 -26.91 10.93 7.72
C ALA A 62 -26.06 9.72 7.28
N LEU A 63 -24.86 9.95 6.72
CA LEU A 63 -23.95 8.90 6.22
C LEU A 63 -22.73 8.68 7.14
N ALA A 64 -22.51 9.57 8.12
CA ALA A 64 -21.33 9.56 8.99
C ALA A 64 -21.19 8.26 9.82
N GLY A 65 -22.27 7.50 10.02
CA GLY A 65 -22.25 6.25 10.77
C GLY A 65 -21.58 5.07 10.03
N PHE A 66 -21.42 5.16 8.71
CA PHE A 66 -20.77 4.13 7.89
C PHE A 66 -19.70 4.67 6.94
N CYS A 67 -19.54 6.00 6.85
CA CYS A 67 -18.46 6.62 6.12
C CYS A 67 -17.23 6.90 7.00
N THR A 68 -16.05 6.75 6.41
CA THR A 68 -14.74 7.03 7.01
C THR A 68 -13.94 7.98 6.11
N SER A 69 -13.15 8.84 6.74
CA SER A 69 -12.14 9.68 6.08
C SER A 69 -10.73 9.38 6.60
N GLU A 70 -10.57 8.24 7.27
CA GLU A 70 -9.32 7.81 7.88
C GLU A 70 -8.25 7.52 6.84
N ARG A 71 -6.99 7.76 7.22
CA ARG A 71 -5.83 7.65 6.33
C ARG A 71 -5.75 6.29 5.66
N TYR A 72 -5.85 5.22 6.44
CA TYR A 72 -5.73 3.86 5.93
C TYR A 72 -6.85 3.53 4.96
N ASP A 73 -8.10 3.86 5.29
CA ASP A 73 -9.24 3.46 4.47
C ASP A 73 -9.12 4.13 3.10
N ARG A 74 -8.76 5.42 3.08
CA ARG A 74 -8.52 6.16 1.84
C ARG A 74 -7.36 5.57 1.03
N ALA A 75 -6.25 5.22 1.67
CA ALA A 75 -5.11 4.59 1.00
C ALA A 75 -5.46 3.23 0.40
N ALA A 76 -6.10 2.36 1.18
CA ALA A 76 -6.49 1.01 0.78
C ALA A 76 -7.53 1.00 -0.37
N HIS A 77 -8.26 2.10 -0.56
CA HIS A 77 -9.23 2.29 -1.64
C HIS A 77 -8.73 3.21 -2.78
N THR A 78 -7.45 3.59 -2.78
CA THR A 78 -6.88 4.40 -3.88
C THR A 78 -6.49 3.53 -5.07
N TYR A 79 -5.94 2.35 -4.82
CA TYR A 79 -5.29 1.52 -5.83
C TYR A 79 -5.74 0.06 -5.79
N GLY A 80 -5.78 -0.55 -6.98
CA GLY A 80 -5.97 -1.98 -7.12
C GLY A 80 -4.70 -2.78 -6.83
N LYS A 81 -4.63 -3.99 -7.40
CA LYS A 81 -3.51 -4.93 -7.23
C LYS A 81 -2.72 -5.18 -8.51
N SER A 82 -2.80 -4.25 -9.47
CA SER A 82 -2.01 -4.29 -10.71
C SER A 82 -0.57 -3.84 -10.46
N TYR A 83 0.35 -4.16 -11.36
CA TYR A 83 1.75 -3.72 -11.23
C TYR A 83 1.89 -2.18 -11.19
N PRO A 84 1.25 -1.39 -12.09
CA PRO A 84 1.33 0.07 -12.03
C PRO A 84 0.75 0.67 -10.74
N ASP A 85 -0.26 0.03 -10.16
CA ASP A 85 -0.82 0.41 -8.87
C ASP A 85 0.18 0.22 -7.73
N TYR A 86 0.83 -0.94 -7.68
CA TYR A 86 1.88 -1.20 -6.70
C TYR A 86 3.04 -0.21 -6.85
N ALA A 87 3.51 0.04 -8.07
CA ALA A 87 4.59 0.99 -8.30
C ALA A 87 4.23 2.40 -7.80
N ARG A 88 3.02 2.89 -8.10
CA ARG A 88 2.55 4.21 -7.62
C ARG A 88 2.45 4.26 -6.09
N ALA A 89 1.86 3.23 -5.49
CA ALA A 89 1.73 3.13 -4.05
C ALA A 89 3.09 3.07 -3.33
N MET A 90 4.05 2.29 -3.87
CA MET A 90 5.42 2.19 -3.34
C MET A 90 6.19 3.50 -3.48
N LEU A 91 5.89 4.30 -4.50
CA LEU A 91 6.44 5.64 -4.70
C LEU A 91 5.70 6.72 -3.89
N GLY A 92 4.72 6.34 -3.05
CA GLY A 92 3.97 7.28 -2.20
C GLY A 92 3.04 8.23 -2.97
N ARG A 93 2.72 7.92 -4.22
CA ARG A 93 1.85 8.75 -5.07
C ARG A 93 0.39 8.46 -4.74
N TYR A 94 -0.23 9.23 -3.85
CA TYR A 94 -1.63 9.06 -3.43
C TYR A 94 -2.48 10.31 -3.72
N GLU A 95 -2.11 11.08 -4.75
CA GLU A 95 -2.75 12.34 -5.12
C GLU A 95 -4.22 12.15 -5.50
N CYS A 96 -4.57 10.96 -5.98
CA CYS A 96 -5.94 10.59 -6.36
C CYS A 96 -6.70 9.84 -5.25
N ALA A 97 -6.23 9.86 -4.00
CA ALA A 97 -6.92 9.19 -2.90
C ALA A 97 -8.36 9.74 -2.73
N PRO A 98 -9.36 8.86 -2.54
CA PRO A 98 -10.74 9.29 -2.30
C PRO A 98 -10.80 10.13 -1.02
N ASP A 99 -11.73 11.08 -0.91
CA ASP A 99 -11.90 11.86 0.33
C ASP A 99 -12.59 11.04 1.42
N ILE A 100 -13.55 10.20 1.01
CA ILE A 100 -14.43 9.43 1.90
C ILE A 100 -14.59 8.01 1.33
N VAL A 101 -14.61 7.03 2.22
CA VAL A 101 -14.92 5.61 1.93
C VAL A 101 -16.18 5.23 2.73
N ALA A 102 -17.03 4.36 2.19
CA ALA A 102 -18.29 3.91 2.81
C ALA A 102 -18.35 2.38 2.89
#